data_AF-A0A528N3F6-F1
#
_entry.id   AF-A0A528N3F6-F1
#
_cell.length_a   1.000
_cell.length_b   1.000
_cell.length_c   1.000
_cell.angle_alpha   90.00
_cell.angle_beta   90.00
_cell.angle_gamma   90.00
#
_symmetry.space_group_name_H-M   'P 1'
#
loop_
_entity.id
_entity.type
_entity.pdbx_description
1 polymer ?
#
loop_
_entity_poly.entity_id
_entity_poly.type
_entity_poly.pdbx_seq_one_letter_code
_entity_poly.pdbx_strand_id
1 'polypeptide(L)'
;GQLSLNVNAQAISRDRLDRAFADPNNAASVTSVRGVEGQSGRLTAEAEWKRTFTTDGGLLLTPLLALRGDAGYVNASSGSLNAI
;
A
#
# COMPACT_ATOMS: atom_id res chain seq x y z
N GLY A 1 -27.34 14.37 -1.50
CA GLY A 1 -26.20 13.69 -0.84
C GLY A 1 -25.07 13.59 -1.84
N GLN A 2 -23.84 13.46 -1.37
CA GLN A 2 -22.64 13.35 -2.18
C GLN A 2 -21.88 12.08 -1.79
N LEU A 3 -21.44 11.33 -2.79
CA LEU A 3 -20.47 10.24 -2.64
C LEU A 3 -19.14 10.71 -3.25
N SER A 4 -18.05 10.43 -2.55
CA SER A 4 -16.67 10.62 -3.00
C SER A 4 -15.94 9.28 -2.94
N LEU A 5 -15.07 9.03 -3.91
CA LEU A 5 -14.22 7.85 -3.98
C LEU A 5 -12.80 8.27 -4.36
N ASN A 6 -11.82 7.96 -3.50
CA ASN A 6 -10.41 8.15 -3.76
C ASN A 6 -9.72 6.79 -3.83
N VAL A 7 -8.89 6.56 -4.84
CA VAL A 7 -8.17 5.29 -5.00
C VAL A 7 -6.71 5.57 -5.36
N ASN A 8 -5.80 4.89 -4.69
CA ASN A 8 -4.38 4.87 -5.00
C ASN A 8 -3.92 3.44 -5.25
N ALA A 9 -3.22 3.21 -6.36
CA ALA A 9 -2.59 1.93 -6.64
C ALA A 9 -1.13 2.15 -7.03
N GLN A 10 -0.27 1.24 -6.59
CA GLN A 10 1.14 1.19 -6.99
C GLN A 10 1.52 -0.27 -7.23
N ALA A 11 2.22 -0.51 -8.33
CA ALA A 11 2.85 -1.80 -8.62
C ALA A 11 4.32 -1.55 -8.97
N ILE A 12 5.21 -2.38 -8.45
CA ILE A 12 6.65 -2.34 -8.70
C ILE A 12 7.08 -3.74 -9.10
N SER A 13 7.79 -3.85 -10.22
CA SER A 13 8.48 -5.07 -10.62
C SER A 13 9.98 -4.77 -10.66
N ARG A 14 10.76 -5.64 -10.03
CA ARG A 14 12.22 -5.60 -10.05
C ARG A 14 12.74 -6.93 -10.58
N ASP A 15 13.62 -6.86 -11.56
CA ASP A 15 14.27 -8.00 -12.21
C ASP A 15 15.62 -8.37 -11.59
N ARG A 16 16.07 -7.60 -10.59
CA ARG A 16 17.32 -7.85 -9.87
C ARG A 16 17.20 -7.60 -8.38
N LEU A 17 17.79 -8.49 -7.59
CA LEU A 17 18.06 -8.28 -6.17
C LEU A 17 19.18 -7.25 -6.02
N ASP A 18 18.93 -6.21 -5.23
CA ASP A 18 19.93 -5.20 -4.89
C ASP A 18 20.35 -5.33 -3.42
N ARG A 19 21.59 -5.75 -3.21
CA ARG A 19 22.23 -5.95 -1.90
C ARG A 19 23.47 -5.05 -1.77
N ALA A 20 23.80 -4.67 -0.54
CA ALA A 20 25.10 -4.05 -0.25
C ALA A 20 26.25 -4.99 -0.65
N PHE A 21 27.41 -4.42 -0.98
CA PHE A 21 28.59 -5.20 -1.34
C PHE A 21 28.95 -6.17 -0.20
N ALA A 22 29.05 -7.45 -0.52
CA ALA A 22 29.61 -8.45 0.37
C ALA A 22 31.13 -8.51 0.20
N ASP A 23 31.86 -8.69 1.30
CA ASP A 23 33.19 -9.29 1.26
C ASP A 23 33.10 -10.61 0.47
N PRO A 24 33.89 -10.77 -0.61
CA PRO A 24 33.89 -11.98 -1.43
C PRO A 24 34.12 -13.28 -0.65
N ASN A 25 34.77 -13.21 0.53
CA ASN A 25 35.11 -14.37 1.35
C ASN A 25 34.12 -14.61 2.50
N ASN A 26 33.13 -13.73 2.68
CA ASN A 26 32.16 -13.82 3.76
C ASN A 26 30.77 -13.41 3.27
N ALA A 27 29.93 -14.37 2.88
CA ALA A 27 28.56 -14.11 2.44
C ALA A 27 27.67 -13.46 3.53
N ALA A 28 28.02 -13.61 4.82
CA ALA A 28 27.34 -12.97 5.94
C ALA A 28 27.71 -11.49 6.11
N SER A 29 28.64 -10.97 5.31
CA SER A 29 29.02 -9.54 5.33
C SER A 29 28.01 -8.62 4.65
N VAL A 30 26.96 -9.16 4.02
CA VAL A 30 25.83 -8.35 3.52
C VAL A 30 25.09 -7.75 4.71
N THR A 31 25.14 -6.43 4.85
CA THR A 31 24.49 -5.71 5.96
C THR A 31 23.14 -5.11 5.60
N SER A 32 22.78 -5.05 4.31
CA SER A 32 21.47 -4.55 3.88
C SER A 32 21.03 -5.04 2.50
N VAL A 33 19.72 -5.27 2.37
CA VAL A 33 19.01 -5.47 1.09
C VAL A 33 18.29 -4.16 0.75
N ARG A 34 18.71 -3.50 -0.32
CA ARG A 34 18.15 -2.20 -0.78
C ARG A 34 16.97 -2.39 -1.74
N GLY A 35 16.86 -3.57 -2.36
CA GLY A 35 15.80 -3.88 -3.30
C GLY A 35 15.56 -5.38 -3.42
N VAL A 36 14.33 -5.79 -3.12
CA VAL A 36 13.86 -7.16 -3.29
C VAL A 36 13.51 -7.38 -4.76
N GLU A 37 14.07 -8.41 -5.37
CA GLU A 37 13.69 -8.88 -6.70
C GLU A 37 12.31 -9.53 -6.65
N GLY A 38 11.49 -9.29 -7.67
CA GLY A 38 10.14 -9.80 -7.77
C GLY A 38 9.13 -8.68 -7.98
N GLN A 39 7.92 -8.88 -7.48
CA GLN A 39 6.77 -8.01 -7.68
C GLN A 39 6.19 -7.59 -6.33
N SER A 40 5.84 -6.31 -6.21
CA SER A 40 5.05 -5.82 -5.10
C SER A 40 3.97 -4.88 -5.59
N GLY A 41 2.86 -4.84 -4.85
CA GLY A 41 1.74 -3.98 -5.14
C GLY A 41 1.07 -3.49 -3.87
N ARG A 42 0.49 -2.29 -3.95
CA ARG A 42 -0.42 -1.76 -2.94
C ARG A 42 -1.62 -1.10 -3.60
N LEU A 43 -2.76 -1.22 -2.94
CA LEU A 43 -4.01 -0.60 -3.31
C LEU A 43 -4.62 0.00 -2.04
N THR A 44 -4.96 1.28 -2.08
CA THR A 44 -5.73 1.96 -1.04
C THR A 44 -6.97 2.55 -1.70
N ALA A 45 -8.12 2.41 -1.06
CA ALA A 45 -9.37 2.99 -1.52
C ALA A 45 -10.11 3.62 -0.33
N GLU A 46 -10.68 4.79 -0.54
CA GLU A 46 -11.45 5.55 0.45
C GLU A 46 -12.78 5.98 -0.18
N ALA A 47 -13.89 5.71 0.51
CA ALA A 47 -15.22 6.12 0.09
C ALA A 47 -15.88 6.96 1.19
N GLU A 48 -16.39 8.13 0.83
CA GLU A 48 -17.09 9.01 1.75
C GLU A 48 -18.47 9.38 1.23
N TRP A 49 -19.49 9.23 2.05
CA TRP A 49 -20.84 9.67 1.76
C TRP A 49 -21.31 10.68 2.78
N LYS A 50 -21.93 11.76 2.31
CA LYS A 50 -22.58 12.76 3.15
C LYS A 50 -23.92 13.17 2.57
N ARG A 51 -24.90 13.40 3.44
CA ARG A 51 -26.21 13.92 3.02
C ARG A 51 -26.77 14.82 4.09
N THR A 52 -27.26 15.99 3.70
CA THR A 52 -28.00 16.88 4.59
C THR A 52 -29.49 16.56 4.55
N PHE A 53 -30.11 16.50 5.73
CA PHE A 53 -31.54 16.36 5.97
C PHE A 53 -32.01 17.61 6.72
N THR A 54 -33.13 18.18 6.30
CA THR A 54 -33.80 19.26 7.04
C THR A 54 -34.90 18.62 7.87
N THR A 55 -34.91 18.81 9.19
CA THR A 55 -36.00 18.36 10.06
C THR A 55 -37.19 19.30 9.96
N ASP A 56 -38.35 18.86 10.45
CA ASP A 56 -39.57 19.68 10.48
C ASP A 56 -39.40 20.97 11.31
N GLY A 57 -38.46 21.00 12.26
CA GLY A 57 -38.10 22.18 13.04
C GLY A 57 -37.05 23.08 12.37
N GLY A 58 -36.63 22.79 11.14
CA GLY A 58 -35.63 23.57 10.40
C GLY A 58 -34.17 23.26 10.76
N LEU A 59 -33.91 22.21 11.57
CA LEU A 59 -32.54 21.77 11.86
C LEU A 59 -31.94 21.06 10.64
N LEU A 60 -30.68 21.37 10.31
CA LEU A 60 -29.93 20.66 9.27
C LEU A 60 -29.05 19.58 9.89
N LEU A 61 -29.36 18.30 9.63
CA LEU A 61 -28.57 17.16 10.05
C LEU A 61 -27.76 16.63 8.86
N THR A 62 -26.43 16.55 8.99
CA THR A 62 -25.55 16.01 7.93
C THR A 62 -24.76 14.81 8.44
N PRO A 63 -25.33 13.58 8.40
CA PRO A 63 -24.54 12.37 8.62
C PRO A 63 -23.44 12.21 7.57
N LEU A 64 -22.34 11.61 8.02
CA LEU A 64 -21.18 11.23 7.22
C LEU A 64 -20.85 9.76 7.46
N LEU A 65 -20.66 9.01 6.38
CA LEU A 65 -20.16 7.64 6.38
C LEU A 65 -18.82 7.65 5.65
N ALA A 66 -17.78 7.12 6.27
CA ALA A 66 -16.46 6.98 5.67
C ALA A 66 -15.98 5.54 5.80
N LEU A 67 -15.47 4.98 4.70
CA LEU A 67 -14.88 3.65 4.62
C LEU A 67 -13.51 3.75 3.97
N ARG A 68 -12.50 3.09 4.54
CA ARG A 68 -11.18 2.91 3.92
C ARG A 68 -10.83 1.44 3.86
N GLY A 69 -10.24 1.02 2.73
CA GLY A 69 -9.67 -0.31 2.53
C GLY A 69 -8.25 -0.22 1.99
N ASP A 70 -7.38 -1.07 2.50
CA ASP A 70 -5.99 -1.22 2.06
C ASP A 70 -5.71 -2.68 1.71
N ALA A 71 -5.01 -2.92 0.61
CA ALA A 71 -4.58 -4.24 0.16
C ALA A 71 -3.12 -4.20 -0.31
N GLY A 72 -2.38 -5.27 0.00
CA GLY A 72 -0.97 -5.43 -0.37
C GLY A 72 -0.73 -6.75 -1.07
N TYR A 73 0.22 -6.76 -2.01
CA TYR A 73 0.70 -7.94 -2.71
C TYR A 73 2.23 -7.94 -2.71
N VAL A 74 2.83 -9.10 -2.45
CA VAL A 74 4.28 -9.30 -2.55
C VAL A 74 4.53 -10.70 -3.10
N ASN A 75 5.41 -10.79 -4.10
CA ASN A 75 5.96 -12.01 -4.64
C ASN A 75 7.46 -11.79 -4.86
N ALA A 76 8.29 -12.35 -3.98
CA ALA A 76 9.74 -12.19 -4.01
C ALA A 76 10.43 -13.42 -4.60
N SER A 77 11.54 -13.22 -5.31
CA SER A 77 12.36 -14.34 -5.79
C SER A 77 12.96 -15.12 -4.61
N SER A 78 13.24 -16.41 -4.78
CA SER A 78 13.89 -17.22 -3.74
C SER A 78 15.23 -16.63 -3.29
N GLY A 79 15.98 -16.03 -4.22
CA GLY A 79 17.22 -15.32 -3.90
C GLY A 79 17.00 -14.11 -2.99
N SER A 80 15.88 -13.40 -3.16
CA SER A 80 15.51 -12.28 -2.30
C SER A 80 14.98 -12.71 -0.94
N LEU A 81 14.21 -13.80 -0.88
CA LEU A 81 13.75 -14.38 0.38
C LEU A 81 14.91 -14.89 1.24
N ASN A 82 15.93 -15.47 0.61
CA ASN A 82 17.14 -15.94 1.31
C ASN A 82 18.08 -14.81 1.74
N ALA A 83 17.88 -13.59 1.25
CA ALA A 83 18.75 -12.45 1.52
C ALA A 83 18.30 -11.59 2.72
N ILE A 84 17.13 -11.90 3.29
CA ILE A 84 16.52 -11.25 4.46
C ILE A 84 16.72 -12.16 5.67
#